data_AF-A0AAU8VJF0-F1
#
_entry.id   AF-A0AAU8VJF0-F1
#
_cell.length_a   1.000
_cell.length_b   1.000
_cell.length_c   1.000
_cell.angle_alpha   90.00
_cell.angle_beta   90.00
_cell.angle_gamma   90.00
#
_symmetry.space_group_name_H-M   'P 1'
#
loop_
_entity.id
_entity.type
_entity.pdbx_description
1 polymer ?
#
loop_
_entity_poly.entity_id
_entity_poly.type
_entity_poly.pdbx_seq_one_letter_code
_entity_poly.pdbx_strand_id
1 'polypeptide(L)'
;MDSLMTLISVLVPMFAGFFIRVPKPYLGVLDRMLSVLVYAVLLLIGVSLARVENLGTQLDDMALTALWLFVCTVGANLLALAALGSLSPWRIKGKGKGVSVGVSGSVRQLGCVVLGFVFGKLMRDIWLPSENAGMYCLMLLVFLIGVQLKSGGVSLRQVLVNRRGIRLSVWFMLSSLSGGLLFAASADGVSWVKGLAMASGFGWYSLSGLVMTEAYGAVWGSIALLNDLARELFALAFIPLLMKRFPDAAVGVGGATSMDFTLPVIQGAGGLEAVPVAVSFGVVVNIAAPFLMVVFSALG
;
A
#
# COMPACT_ATOMS: atom_id res chain seq x y z
N MET A 1 -7.30 22.93 -14.05
CA MET A 1 -6.58 22.44 -15.25
C MET A 1 -5.38 21.58 -14.84
N ASP A 2 -4.72 21.91 -13.72
CA ASP A 2 -3.56 21.19 -13.19
C ASP A 2 -3.89 19.76 -12.73
N SER A 3 -4.98 19.54 -12.00
CA SER A 3 -5.47 18.21 -11.57
C SER A 3 -5.61 17.19 -12.71
N LEU A 4 -6.17 17.62 -13.86
CA LEU A 4 -6.34 16.76 -15.03
C LEU A 4 -5.00 16.47 -15.72
N MET A 5 -4.13 17.48 -15.81
CA MET A 5 -2.78 17.31 -16.37
C MET A 5 -1.92 16.40 -15.48
N THR A 6 -2.03 16.50 -14.16
CA THR A 6 -1.38 15.59 -13.20
C THR A 6 -1.92 14.16 -13.35
N LEU A 7 -3.24 13.99 -13.42
CA LEU A 7 -3.87 12.68 -13.67
C LEU A 7 -3.34 12.05 -14.97
N ILE A 8 -3.34 12.82 -16.06
CA ILE A 8 -2.83 12.38 -17.36
C ILE A 8 -1.34 12.05 -17.24
N SER A 9 -0.54 12.90 -16.61
CA SER A 9 0.90 12.71 -16.48
C SER A 9 1.30 11.48 -15.68
N VAL A 10 0.46 11.04 -14.72
CA VAL A 10 0.73 9.84 -13.90
C VAL A 10 0.09 8.58 -14.51
N LEU A 11 -1.13 8.66 -15.05
CA LEU A 11 -1.79 7.50 -15.66
C LEU A 11 -1.21 7.14 -17.03
N VAL A 12 -0.80 8.12 -17.86
CA VAL A 12 -0.25 7.85 -19.20
C VAL A 12 0.98 6.92 -19.12
N PRO A 13 1.98 7.16 -18.25
CA PRO A 13 3.08 6.21 -18.06
C PRO A 13 2.60 4.81 -17.68
N MET A 14 1.61 4.68 -16.79
CA MET A 14 1.05 3.37 -16.41
C MET A 14 0.47 2.63 -17.62
N PHE A 15 -0.38 3.32 -18.38
CA PHE A 15 -1.03 2.77 -19.58
C PHE A 15 0.01 2.45 -20.66
N ALA A 16 0.98 3.33 -20.89
CA ALA A 16 2.06 3.11 -21.83
C ALA A 16 2.88 1.87 -21.46
N GLY A 17 3.26 1.73 -20.19
CA GLY A 17 3.95 0.56 -19.67
C GLY A 17 3.15 -0.73 -19.88
N PHE A 18 1.83 -0.69 -19.68
CA PHE A 18 0.95 -1.85 -19.89
C PHE A 18 0.92 -2.39 -21.33
N PHE A 19 1.24 -1.58 -22.34
CA PHE A 19 1.34 -2.07 -23.72
C PHE A 19 2.68 -2.77 -24.01
N ILE A 20 3.66 -2.68 -23.12
CA ILE A 20 4.98 -3.29 -23.28
C ILE A 20 4.99 -4.65 -22.59
N ARG A 21 5.40 -5.68 -23.34
CA ARG A 21 5.55 -7.04 -22.82
C ARG A 21 7.03 -7.41 -22.73
N VAL A 22 7.51 -7.65 -21.52
CA VAL A 22 8.86 -8.09 -21.22
C VAL A 22 8.92 -9.63 -21.22
N PRO A 23 9.91 -10.24 -21.88
CA PRO A 23 10.09 -11.70 -21.85
C PRO A 23 10.40 -12.21 -20.44
N LYS A 24 9.96 -13.44 -20.13
CA LYS A 24 10.20 -14.11 -18.83
C LYS A 24 11.61 -13.97 -18.24
N PRO A 25 12.72 -14.13 -18.99
CA PRO A 25 14.07 -14.01 -18.42
C PRO A 25 14.38 -12.61 -17.84
N TYR A 26 13.71 -11.56 -18.32
CA TYR A 26 13.94 -10.18 -17.88
C TYR A 26 12.99 -9.73 -16.75
N LEU A 27 12.02 -10.57 -16.35
CA LEU A 27 11.10 -10.24 -15.25
C LEU A 27 11.86 -10.04 -13.93
N GLY A 28 12.87 -10.86 -13.65
CA GLY A 28 13.68 -10.68 -12.44
C GLY A 28 14.49 -9.36 -12.43
N VAL A 29 14.83 -8.82 -13.60
CA VAL A 29 15.46 -7.49 -13.71
C VAL A 29 14.43 -6.40 -13.46
N LEU A 30 13.22 -6.53 -14.04
CA LEU A 30 12.11 -5.61 -13.82
C LEU A 30 11.73 -5.52 -12.33
N ASP A 31 11.62 -6.67 -11.64
CA ASP A 31 11.34 -6.74 -10.21
C ASP A 31 12.45 -6.06 -9.38
N ARG A 32 13.72 -6.27 -9.77
CA ARG A 32 14.85 -5.60 -9.12
C ARG A 32 14.83 -4.09 -9.35
N MET A 33 14.51 -3.63 -10.55
CA MET A 33 14.38 -2.20 -10.86
C MET A 33 13.26 -1.55 -10.04
N LEU A 34 12.10 -2.20 -9.96
CA LEU A 34 10.98 -1.76 -9.11
C LEU A 34 11.41 -1.66 -7.64
N SER A 35 12.08 -2.69 -7.11
CA SER A 35 12.57 -2.69 -5.74
C SER A 35 13.58 -1.56 -5.48
N VAL A 36 14.52 -1.31 -6.41
CA VAL A 36 15.48 -0.20 -6.29
C VAL A 36 14.76 1.15 -6.32
N LEU A 37 13.80 1.34 -7.22
CA LEU A 37 13.02 2.59 -7.28
C LEU A 37 12.22 2.82 -6.01
N VAL A 38 11.63 1.77 -5.44
CA VAL A 38 10.97 1.84 -4.13
C VAL A 38 11.91 2.36 -3.04
N TYR A 39 13.14 1.83 -2.95
CA TYR A 39 14.10 2.35 -1.98
C TYR A 39 14.56 3.78 -2.29
N ALA A 40 14.75 4.13 -3.55
CA ALA A 40 15.08 5.49 -3.95
C ALA A 40 13.98 6.48 -3.54
N VAL A 41 12.71 6.10 -3.72
CA VAL A 41 11.52 6.83 -3.30
C VAL A 41 11.48 7.02 -1.79
N LEU A 42 11.66 5.96 -1.01
CA LEU A 42 11.68 6.05 0.46
C LEU A 42 12.77 6.99 0.96
N LEU A 43 13.94 6.97 0.30
CA LEU A 43 15.03 7.89 0.57
C LEU A 43 14.64 9.34 0.24
N LEU A 44 14.03 9.57 -0.92
CA LEU A 44 13.56 10.90 -1.33
C LEU A 44 12.48 11.45 -0.37
N ILE A 45 11.54 10.62 0.09
CA ILE A 45 10.57 11.01 1.14
C ILE A 45 11.31 11.45 2.41
N GLY A 46 12.32 10.70 2.84
CA GLY A 46 13.18 11.08 3.96
C GLY A 46 13.87 12.43 3.74
N VAL A 47 14.46 12.65 2.57
CA VAL A 47 15.10 13.93 2.22
C VAL A 47 14.10 15.07 2.23
N SER A 48 12.89 14.86 1.71
CA SER A 48 11.81 15.85 1.72
C SER A 48 11.34 16.18 3.13
N LEU A 49 11.28 15.19 4.03
CA LEU A 49 11.01 15.41 5.46
C LEU A 49 12.08 16.27 6.13
N ALA A 50 13.34 16.19 5.70
CA ALA A 50 14.42 17.04 6.24
C ALA A 50 14.28 18.52 5.86
N ARG A 51 13.48 18.83 4.84
CA ARG A 51 13.15 20.21 4.43
C ARG A 51 11.98 20.79 5.23
N VAL A 52 11.18 19.95 5.88
CA VAL A 52 10.04 20.40 6.70
C VAL A 52 10.57 21.12 7.95
N GLU A 53 10.30 22.41 8.04
CA GLU A 53 10.62 23.21 9.21
C GLU A 53 9.77 22.76 10.41
N ASN A 54 10.35 22.75 11.60
CA ASN A 54 9.67 22.34 12.84
C ASN A 54 9.13 20.89 12.84
N LEU A 55 9.77 19.97 12.12
CA LEU A 55 9.38 18.56 12.10
C LEU A 55 9.23 17.98 13.53
N GLY A 56 10.15 18.30 14.43
CA GLY A 56 10.13 17.77 15.81
C GLY A 56 8.84 18.05 16.57
N THR A 57 8.17 19.18 16.32
CA THR A 57 6.88 19.52 16.94
C THR A 57 5.68 18.97 16.16
N GLN A 58 5.85 18.66 14.87
CA GLN A 58 4.80 18.10 14.01
C GLN A 58 4.78 16.56 14.00
N LEU A 59 5.83 15.90 14.48
CA LEU A 59 5.92 14.43 14.50
C LEU A 59 4.79 13.78 15.27
N ASP A 60 4.41 14.35 16.42
CA ASP A 60 3.32 13.84 17.25
C ASP A 60 1.97 13.93 16.50
N ASP A 61 1.72 15.07 15.85
CA ASP A 61 0.52 15.28 15.04
C ASP A 61 0.46 14.33 13.84
N MET A 62 1.60 14.12 13.17
CA MET A 62 1.73 13.17 12.06
C MET A 62 1.44 11.74 12.51
N ALA A 63 2.03 11.32 13.63
CA ALA A 63 1.86 9.98 14.18
C ALA A 63 0.40 9.76 14.63
N LEU A 64 -0.21 10.73 15.29
CA LEU A 64 -1.60 10.67 15.73
C LEU A 64 -2.56 10.63 14.54
N THR A 65 -2.31 11.46 13.51
CA THR A 65 -3.11 11.48 12.28
C THR A 65 -3.00 10.15 11.53
N ALA A 66 -1.80 9.58 11.41
CA ALA A 66 -1.59 8.26 10.81
C ALA A 66 -2.26 7.15 11.60
N LEU A 67 -2.20 7.20 12.93
CA LEU A 67 -2.88 6.26 13.81
C LEU A 67 -4.39 6.35 13.66
N TRP A 68 -4.95 7.56 13.58
CA TRP A 68 -6.39 7.75 13.39
C TRP A 68 -6.85 7.22 12.02
N LEU A 69 -6.13 7.54 10.95
CA LEU A 69 -6.36 6.98 9.62
C LEU A 69 -6.30 5.43 9.64
N PHE A 70 -5.32 4.87 10.36
CA PHE A 70 -5.19 3.43 10.56
C PHE A 70 -6.41 2.86 11.28
N VAL A 71 -6.85 3.47 12.38
CA VAL A 71 -8.03 3.03 13.13
C VAL A 71 -9.28 3.06 12.25
N CYS A 72 -9.52 4.15 11.52
CA CYS A 72 -10.67 4.27 10.62
C CYS A 72 -10.63 3.21 9.50
N THR A 73 -9.49 3.06 8.83
CA THR A 73 -9.39 2.17 7.66
C THR A 73 -9.30 0.69 8.05
N VAL A 74 -8.46 0.31 9.01
CA VAL A 74 -8.34 -1.08 9.49
C VAL A 74 -9.57 -1.47 10.29
N GLY A 75 -10.11 -0.58 11.12
CA GLY A 75 -11.35 -0.82 11.87
C GLY A 75 -12.54 -1.09 10.94
N ALA A 76 -12.75 -0.25 9.92
CA ALA A 76 -13.80 -0.47 8.92
C ALA A 76 -13.63 -1.80 8.19
N ASN A 77 -12.39 -2.15 7.80
CA ASN A 77 -12.09 -3.43 7.17
C ASN A 77 -12.41 -4.62 8.08
N LEU A 78 -11.96 -4.59 9.34
CA LEU A 78 -12.22 -5.67 10.29
C LEU A 78 -13.71 -5.88 10.52
N LEU A 79 -14.47 -4.80 10.71
CA LEU A 79 -15.92 -4.86 10.90
C LEU A 79 -16.63 -5.42 9.66
N ALA A 80 -16.35 -4.88 8.48
CA ALA A 80 -16.99 -5.30 7.24
C ALA A 80 -16.66 -6.75 6.87
N LEU A 81 -15.40 -7.16 7.04
CA LEU A 81 -14.96 -8.51 6.70
C LEU A 81 -15.35 -9.56 7.74
N ALA A 82 -15.44 -9.18 9.02
CA ALA A 82 -16.04 -10.03 10.04
C ALA A 82 -17.54 -10.23 9.79
N ALA A 83 -18.26 -9.18 9.41
CA ALA A 83 -19.66 -9.26 9.01
C ALA A 83 -19.84 -10.15 7.76
N LEU A 84 -19.01 -9.97 6.73
CA LEU A 84 -19.01 -10.85 5.55
C LEU A 84 -18.75 -12.31 5.92
N GLY A 85 -17.83 -12.56 6.85
CA GLY A 85 -17.53 -13.89 7.36
C GLY A 85 -18.71 -14.53 8.11
N SER A 86 -19.52 -13.74 8.82
CA SER A 86 -20.74 -14.23 9.46
C SER A 86 -21.84 -14.58 8.45
N LEU A 87 -21.96 -13.82 7.36
CA LEU A 87 -22.94 -14.05 6.29
C LEU A 87 -22.57 -15.23 5.38
N SER A 88 -21.28 -15.47 5.17
CA SER A 88 -20.79 -16.57 4.34
C SER A 88 -19.63 -17.29 5.05
N PRO A 89 -19.91 -18.19 6.01
CA PRO A 89 -18.89 -18.78 6.86
C PRO A 89 -17.78 -19.48 6.07
N TRP A 90 -16.53 -19.08 6.31
CA TRP A 90 -15.37 -19.90 5.95
C TRP A 90 -14.92 -20.65 7.19
N ARG A 91 -14.82 -21.98 7.10
CA ARG A 91 -14.17 -22.78 8.14
C ARG A 91 -12.91 -23.39 7.56
N ILE A 92 -11.77 -22.83 7.96
CA ILE A 92 -10.47 -23.41 7.64
C ILE A 92 -10.27 -24.62 8.56
N LYS A 93 -10.05 -25.79 7.96
CA LYS A 93 -9.87 -27.04 8.71
C LYS A 93 -8.39 -27.34 9.04
N GLY A 94 -7.47 -26.67 8.35
CA GLY A 94 -6.03 -26.89 8.51
C GLY A 94 -5.48 -26.39 9.85
N LYS A 95 -4.67 -27.21 10.52
CA LYS A 95 -3.78 -26.75 11.60
C LYS A 95 -2.56 -26.11 10.96
N GLY A 96 -2.46 -24.79 11.12
CA GLY A 96 -1.27 -24.03 10.79
C GLY A 96 0.00 -24.55 11.50
N LYS A 97 1.13 -24.61 10.79
CA LYS A 97 2.45 -24.83 11.42
C LYS A 97 2.94 -23.49 11.99
N GLY A 98 3.63 -23.51 13.14
CA GLY A 98 4.09 -22.32 13.86
C GLY A 98 4.64 -21.22 12.94
N VAL A 99 4.18 -19.99 13.19
CA VAL A 99 4.43 -18.83 12.34
C VAL A 99 5.81 -18.25 12.65
N SER A 100 6.68 -18.15 11.64
CA SER A 100 7.86 -17.28 11.70
C SER A 100 7.44 -15.90 11.20
N VAL A 101 7.42 -14.90 12.08
CA VAL A 101 7.09 -13.52 11.73
C VAL A 101 8.34 -12.82 11.23
N GLY A 102 8.43 -12.57 9.93
CA GLY A 102 9.54 -11.84 9.33
C GLY A 102 9.30 -10.32 9.36
N VAL A 103 9.80 -9.62 10.39
CA VAL A 103 9.69 -8.15 10.52
C VAL A 103 10.81 -7.42 9.76
N SER A 104 11.75 -8.15 9.16
CA SER A 104 12.96 -7.60 8.54
C SER A 104 12.69 -6.67 7.35
N GLY A 105 11.60 -6.88 6.60
CA GLY A 105 11.21 -6.04 5.47
C GLY A 105 10.82 -4.62 5.90
N SER A 106 9.87 -4.54 6.84
CA SER A 106 9.33 -3.31 7.42
C SER A 106 10.44 -2.45 8.07
N VAL A 107 11.36 -3.09 8.80
CA VAL A 107 12.50 -2.41 9.44
C VAL A 107 13.44 -1.81 8.42
N ARG A 108 13.73 -2.53 7.32
CA ARG A 108 14.64 -2.05 6.27
C ARG A 108 14.10 -0.79 5.58
N GLN A 109 12.78 -0.69 5.44
CA GLN A 109 12.13 0.45 4.79
C GLN A 109 12.04 1.67 5.70
N LEU A 110 11.69 1.48 6.97
CA LEU A 110 11.77 2.55 7.96
C LEU A 110 13.21 3.08 8.05
N GLY A 111 14.19 2.18 8.07
CA GLY A 111 15.60 2.54 8.01
C GLY A 111 15.96 3.37 6.77
N CYS A 112 15.38 3.07 5.60
CA CYS A 112 15.63 3.83 4.38
C CYS A 112 15.10 5.27 4.45
N VAL A 113 13.91 5.48 5.03
CA VAL A 113 13.36 6.83 5.25
C VAL A 113 14.21 7.61 6.25
N VAL A 114 14.62 6.98 7.36
CA VAL A 114 15.51 7.60 8.35
C VAL A 114 16.85 7.97 7.73
N LEU A 115 17.44 7.09 6.93
CA LEU A 115 18.68 7.38 6.20
C LEU A 115 18.51 8.54 5.22
N GLY A 116 17.39 8.60 4.49
CA GLY A 116 17.06 9.74 3.62
C GLY A 116 16.93 11.04 4.40
N PHE A 117 16.30 11.01 5.58
CA PHE A 117 16.17 12.17 6.46
C PHE A 117 17.52 12.67 6.98
N VAL A 118 18.37 11.76 7.47
CA VAL A 118 19.74 12.11 7.93
C VAL A 118 20.56 12.68 6.78
N PHE A 119 20.51 12.06 5.60
CA PHE A 119 21.20 12.53 4.42
C PHE A 119 20.71 13.92 3.99
N GLY A 120 19.39 14.15 3.96
CA GLY A 120 18.78 15.43 3.61
C GLY A 120 19.16 16.55 4.58
N LYS A 121 19.34 16.23 5.87
CA LYS A 121 19.79 17.20 6.87
C LYS A 121 21.29 17.52 6.73
N LEU A 122 22.12 16.51 6.48
CA LEU A 122 23.58 16.67 6.39
C LEU A 122 24.01 17.38 5.09
N MET A 123 23.32 17.11 3.99
CA MET A 123 23.65 17.63 2.66
C MET A 123 22.86 18.89 2.27
N ARG A 124 22.12 19.50 3.22
CA ARG A 124 21.23 20.64 2.96
C ARG A 124 21.94 21.80 2.26
N ASP A 125 23.19 22.07 2.62
CA ASP A 125 23.99 23.19 2.10
C ASP A 125 24.98 22.79 0.99
N ILE A 126 25.08 21.50 0.66
CA ILE A 126 26.06 20.97 -0.30
C ILE A 126 25.40 20.56 -1.61
N TRP A 127 24.42 19.66 -1.53
CA TRP A 127 23.73 19.12 -2.70
C TRP A 127 22.43 18.42 -2.29
N LEU A 128 21.31 18.97 -2.76
CA LEU A 128 19.99 18.39 -2.59
C LEU A 128 19.45 17.94 -3.96
N PRO A 129 18.82 16.74 -4.06
CA PRO A 129 18.11 16.34 -5.26
C PRO A 129 17.09 17.41 -5.68
N SER A 130 16.89 17.57 -6.99
CA SER A 130 15.89 18.51 -7.52
C SER A 130 14.51 18.18 -6.97
N GLU A 131 13.67 19.21 -6.80
CA GLU A 131 12.29 19.01 -6.31
C GLU A 131 11.48 18.07 -7.21
N ASN A 132 11.77 18.07 -8.50
CA ASN A 132 11.11 17.20 -9.49
C ASN A 132 11.63 15.75 -9.49
N ALA A 133 12.67 15.43 -8.71
CA ALA A 133 13.24 14.07 -8.69
C ALA A 133 12.21 13.03 -8.21
N GLY A 134 11.36 13.40 -7.24
CA GLY A 134 10.26 12.57 -6.77
C GLY A 134 9.25 12.27 -7.87
N MET A 135 8.77 13.29 -8.58
CA MET A 135 7.87 13.17 -9.72
C MET A 135 8.43 12.26 -10.83
N TYR A 136 9.69 12.44 -11.25
CA TYR A 136 10.28 11.57 -12.27
C TYR A 136 10.43 10.12 -11.79
N CYS A 137 10.77 9.92 -10.52
CA CYS A 137 10.84 8.60 -9.91
C CYS A 137 9.44 7.94 -9.86
N LEU A 138 8.40 8.71 -9.53
CA LEU A 138 7.01 8.26 -9.56
C LEU A 138 6.57 7.86 -10.97
N MET A 139 6.82 8.70 -11.98
CA MET A 139 6.48 8.40 -13.36
C MET A 139 7.15 7.11 -13.84
N LEU A 140 8.43 6.93 -13.52
CA LEU A 140 9.16 5.70 -13.86
C LEU A 140 8.65 4.49 -13.09
N LEU A 141 8.36 4.64 -11.79
CA LEU A 141 7.80 3.56 -10.96
C LEU A 141 6.45 3.09 -11.51
N VAL A 142 5.53 4.03 -11.76
CA VAL A 142 4.19 3.76 -12.28
C VAL A 142 4.24 3.16 -13.69
N PHE A 143 5.18 3.62 -14.52
CA PHE A 143 5.46 3.01 -15.82
C PHE A 143 5.90 1.55 -15.68
N LEU A 144 6.90 1.26 -14.84
CA LEU A 144 7.40 -0.10 -14.64
C LEU A 144 6.34 -1.01 -14.00
N ILE A 145 5.47 -0.48 -13.12
CA ILE A 145 4.29 -1.18 -12.62
C ILE A 145 3.38 -1.57 -13.79
N GLY A 146 3.09 -0.65 -14.71
CA GLY A 146 2.34 -0.94 -15.94
C GLY A 146 2.95 -2.09 -16.74
N VAL A 147 4.27 -2.06 -16.96
CA VAL A 147 5.02 -3.13 -17.64
C VAL A 147 4.90 -4.46 -16.89
N GLN A 148 5.04 -4.44 -15.57
CA GLN A 148 4.97 -5.63 -14.72
C GLN A 148 3.57 -6.24 -14.74
N LEU A 149 2.51 -5.43 -14.72
CA LEU A 149 1.13 -5.89 -14.83
C LEU A 149 0.87 -6.65 -16.14
N LYS A 150 1.46 -6.19 -17.26
CA LYS A 150 1.37 -6.89 -18.55
C LYS A 150 2.24 -8.14 -18.64
N SER A 151 3.45 -8.05 -18.11
CA SER A 151 4.53 -9.02 -18.34
C SER A 151 4.57 -10.13 -17.29
N GLY A 152 4.07 -9.86 -16.09
CA GLY A 152 4.07 -10.76 -14.94
C GLY A 152 3.37 -12.08 -15.18
N GLY A 153 2.55 -12.20 -16.23
CA GLY A 153 2.14 -13.49 -16.79
C GLY A 153 1.34 -14.37 -15.82
N VAL A 154 1.01 -13.87 -14.63
CA VAL A 154 -0.01 -14.46 -13.75
C VAL A 154 -1.24 -14.52 -14.63
N SER A 155 -1.70 -15.72 -14.96
CA SER A 155 -2.94 -15.84 -15.69
C SER A 155 -4.02 -15.23 -14.80
N LEU A 156 -4.35 -13.95 -15.04
CA LEU A 156 -5.44 -13.23 -14.40
C LEU A 156 -6.65 -14.13 -14.33
N ARG A 157 -6.87 -14.92 -15.39
CA ARG A 157 -7.89 -15.96 -15.45
C ARG A 157 -7.83 -17.01 -14.33
N GLN A 158 -6.67 -17.57 -13.96
CA GLN A 158 -6.58 -18.61 -12.91
C GLN A 158 -6.66 -18.02 -11.50
N VAL A 159 -6.15 -16.80 -11.28
CA VAL A 159 -6.18 -16.15 -9.97
C VAL A 159 -7.53 -15.46 -9.71
N LEU A 160 -8.20 -14.95 -10.75
CA LEU A 160 -9.59 -14.44 -10.69
C LEU A 160 -10.66 -15.56 -10.69
N VAL A 161 -10.28 -16.84 -10.70
CA VAL A 161 -11.27 -17.94 -10.55
C VAL A 161 -11.77 -18.06 -9.11
N ASN A 162 -10.98 -17.62 -8.12
CA ASN A 162 -11.41 -17.68 -6.73
C ASN A 162 -12.45 -16.59 -6.42
N ARG A 163 -13.73 -16.93 -6.58
CA ARG A 163 -14.86 -16.03 -6.29
C ARG A 163 -14.83 -15.47 -4.88
N ARG A 164 -14.31 -16.23 -3.90
CA ARG A 164 -14.21 -15.76 -2.52
C ARG A 164 -13.16 -14.66 -2.38
N GLY A 165 -11.99 -14.85 -2.99
CA GLY A 165 -10.94 -13.84 -3.06
C GLY A 165 -11.43 -12.54 -3.67
N ILE A 166 -12.10 -12.60 -4.83
CA ILE A 166 -12.67 -11.42 -5.49
C ILE A 166 -13.70 -10.71 -4.60
N ARG A 167 -14.65 -11.46 -4.04
CA ARG A 167 -15.67 -10.89 -3.15
C ARG A 167 -15.01 -10.21 -1.95
N LEU A 168 -14.00 -10.84 -1.36
CA LEU A 168 -13.22 -10.29 -0.26
C LEU A 168 -12.56 -8.96 -0.66
N SER A 169 -11.94 -8.89 -1.84
CA SER A 169 -11.30 -7.68 -2.35
C SER A 169 -12.28 -6.53 -2.50
N VAL A 170 -13.47 -6.78 -3.05
CA VAL A 170 -14.49 -5.74 -3.25
C VAL A 170 -14.94 -5.18 -1.90
N TRP A 171 -15.29 -6.04 -0.95
CA TRP A 171 -15.72 -5.61 0.38
C TRP A 171 -14.61 -4.89 1.16
N PHE A 172 -13.38 -5.38 1.07
CA PHE A 172 -12.20 -4.72 1.63
C PHE A 172 -12.01 -3.31 1.04
N MET A 173 -12.02 -3.17 -0.29
CA MET A 173 -11.83 -1.86 -0.92
C MET A 173 -12.95 -0.88 -0.52
N LEU A 174 -14.22 -1.31 -0.58
CA LEU A 174 -15.35 -0.46 -0.20
C LEU A 174 -15.28 -0.03 1.26
N SER A 175 -14.96 -0.95 2.17
CA SER A 175 -14.85 -0.64 3.60
C SER A 175 -13.63 0.20 3.93
N SER A 176 -12.49 -0.01 3.27
CA SER A 176 -11.31 0.85 3.40
C SER A 176 -11.60 2.27 2.91
N LEU A 177 -12.24 2.43 1.74
CA LEU A 177 -12.65 3.76 1.23
C LEU A 177 -13.66 4.43 2.16
N SER A 178 -14.60 3.67 2.72
CA SER A 178 -15.52 4.18 3.74
C SER A 178 -14.77 4.63 5.00
N GLY A 179 -13.74 3.90 5.42
CA GLY A 179 -12.82 4.31 6.48
C GLY A 179 -12.07 5.61 6.16
N GLY A 180 -11.65 5.80 4.90
CA GLY A 180 -11.07 7.06 4.43
C GLY A 180 -12.04 8.24 4.47
N LEU A 181 -13.32 8.00 4.13
CA LEU A 181 -14.37 9.01 4.28
C LEU A 181 -14.62 9.33 5.76
N LEU A 182 -14.67 8.33 6.64
CA LEU A 182 -14.80 8.55 8.09
C LEU A 182 -13.63 9.36 8.65
N PHE A 183 -12.41 9.08 8.18
CA PHE A 183 -11.23 9.88 8.52
C PHE A 183 -11.38 11.33 8.04
N ALA A 184 -11.76 11.56 6.77
CA ALA A 184 -11.97 12.92 6.25
C ALA A 184 -13.11 13.67 6.96
N ALA A 185 -14.18 12.97 7.37
CA ALA A 185 -15.29 13.55 8.11
C ALA A 185 -14.90 14.04 9.51
N SER A 186 -13.88 13.42 10.11
CA SER A 186 -13.47 13.65 11.50
C SER A 186 -12.20 14.48 11.62
N ALA A 187 -11.41 14.59 10.55
CA ALA A 187 -10.18 15.38 10.53
C ALA A 187 -10.45 16.76 9.92
N ASP A 188 -10.12 17.81 10.68
CA ASP A 188 -10.27 19.19 10.22
C ASP A 188 -9.39 19.47 8.99
N GLY A 189 -9.98 20.12 7.97
CA GLY A 189 -9.27 20.51 6.76
C GLY A 189 -8.92 19.36 5.81
N VAL A 190 -9.44 18.15 6.01
CA VAL A 190 -9.26 17.01 5.09
C VAL A 190 -10.46 16.90 4.16
N SER A 191 -10.25 17.09 2.86
CA SER A 191 -11.31 16.88 1.88
C SER A 191 -11.69 15.40 1.77
N TRP A 192 -12.95 15.12 1.39
CA TRP A 192 -13.42 13.75 1.15
C TRP A 192 -12.53 12.99 0.16
N VAL A 193 -12.09 13.68 -0.89
CA VAL A 193 -11.24 13.11 -1.94
C VAL A 193 -9.85 12.77 -1.39
N LYS A 194 -9.28 13.62 -0.54
CA LYS A 194 -8.02 13.34 0.15
C LYS A 194 -8.16 12.13 1.08
N GLY A 195 -9.27 12.00 1.80
CA GLY A 195 -9.55 10.80 2.62
C GLY A 195 -9.60 9.51 1.79
N LEU A 196 -10.27 9.54 0.63
CA LEU A 196 -10.31 8.42 -0.31
C LEU A 196 -8.92 8.07 -0.86
N ALA A 197 -8.13 9.07 -1.22
CA ALA A 197 -6.75 8.90 -1.68
C ALA A 197 -5.89 8.23 -0.60
N MET A 198 -5.92 8.75 0.62
CA MET A 198 -5.16 8.20 1.77
C MET A 198 -5.58 6.77 2.12
N ALA A 199 -6.84 6.38 1.92
CA ALA A 199 -7.33 5.03 2.21
C ALA A 199 -7.11 4.00 1.09
N SER A 200 -6.71 4.46 -0.10
CA SER A 200 -6.56 3.62 -1.30
C SER A 200 -5.18 2.98 -1.46
N GLY A 201 -4.23 3.29 -0.57
CA GLY A 201 -2.92 2.63 -0.51
C GLY A 201 -2.98 1.16 -0.13
N PHE A 202 -3.99 0.77 0.66
CA PHE A 202 -4.27 -0.61 1.04
C PHE A 202 -3.06 -1.38 1.64
N GLY A 203 -2.10 -0.71 2.27
CA GLY A 203 -0.89 -1.34 2.80
C GLY A 203 0.32 -1.30 1.85
N TRP A 204 0.20 -0.72 0.65
CA TRP A 204 1.32 -0.53 -0.28
C TRP A 204 2.11 0.74 0.05
N TYR A 205 2.76 0.77 1.22
CA TYR A 205 3.46 1.94 1.77
C TYR A 205 4.42 2.62 0.80
N SER A 206 5.10 1.84 -0.06
CA SER A 206 6.10 2.35 -1.00
C SER A 206 5.50 3.23 -2.09
N LEU A 207 4.33 2.83 -2.59
CA LEU A 207 3.63 3.56 -3.64
C LEU A 207 2.76 4.66 -3.04
N SER A 208 2.06 4.37 -1.95
CA SER A 208 1.19 5.33 -1.28
C SER A 208 1.98 6.52 -0.72
N GLY A 209 3.11 6.29 -0.07
CA GLY A 209 3.95 7.36 0.47
C GLY A 209 4.43 8.33 -0.61
N LEU A 210 4.79 7.82 -1.80
CA LEU A 210 5.21 8.64 -2.93
C LEU A 210 4.06 9.42 -3.55
N VAL A 211 2.98 8.73 -3.92
CA VAL A 211 1.83 9.36 -4.58
C VAL A 211 1.25 10.46 -3.69
N MET A 212 1.15 10.22 -2.38
CA MET A 212 0.66 11.22 -1.43
C MET A 212 1.68 12.33 -1.16
N THR A 213 2.99 12.05 -1.24
CA THR A 213 4.03 13.10 -1.18
C THR A 213 3.91 14.06 -2.36
N GLU A 214 3.76 13.53 -3.57
CA GLU A 214 3.64 14.33 -4.78
C GLU A 214 2.30 15.09 -4.83
N ALA A 215 1.20 14.48 -4.39
CA ALA A 215 -0.12 15.10 -4.43
C ALA A 215 -0.35 16.11 -3.29
N TYR A 216 0.11 15.80 -2.07
CA TYR A 216 -0.28 16.53 -0.86
C TYR A 216 0.91 16.96 0.02
N GLY A 217 2.13 16.75 -0.43
CA GLY A 217 3.36 17.11 0.28
C GLY A 217 3.90 16.01 1.21
N ALA A 218 5.17 16.18 1.62
CA ALA A 218 5.93 15.18 2.37
C ALA A 218 5.30 14.74 3.70
N VAL A 219 4.57 15.64 4.37
CA VAL A 219 3.84 15.35 5.61
C VAL A 219 2.77 14.27 5.37
N TRP A 220 1.93 14.45 4.34
CA TRP A 220 0.87 13.51 4.00
C TRP A 220 1.39 12.21 3.40
N GLY A 221 2.47 12.27 2.61
CA GLY A 221 3.21 11.09 2.19
C GLY A 221 3.71 10.24 3.35
N SER A 222 4.21 10.90 4.41
CA SER A 222 4.70 10.20 5.60
C SER A 222 3.56 9.62 6.44
N ILE A 223 2.43 10.33 6.56
CA ILE A 223 1.21 9.79 7.19
C ILE A 223 0.73 8.53 6.47
N ALA A 224 0.71 8.54 5.13
CA ALA A 224 0.32 7.38 4.32
C ALA A 224 1.27 6.18 4.54
N LEU A 225 2.58 6.45 4.54
CA LEU A 225 3.61 5.44 4.81
C LEU A 225 3.45 4.84 6.21
N LEU A 226 3.28 5.67 7.24
CA LEU A 226 3.11 5.21 8.62
C LEU A 226 1.82 4.40 8.79
N ASN A 227 0.71 4.82 8.18
CA ASN A 227 -0.54 4.08 8.18
C ASN A 227 -0.38 2.68 7.57
N ASP A 228 0.29 2.58 6.41
CA ASP A 228 0.48 1.32 5.72
C ASP A 228 1.48 0.40 6.44
N LEU A 229 2.53 0.98 7.06
CA LEU A 229 3.46 0.25 7.92
C LEU A 229 2.76 -0.30 9.18
N ALA A 230 1.93 0.54 9.84
CA ALA A 230 1.14 0.13 10.99
C ALA A 230 0.17 -1.00 10.63
N ARG A 231 -0.46 -0.93 9.45
CA ARG A 231 -1.29 -2.02 8.89
C ARG A 231 -0.51 -3.30 8.71
N GLU A 232 0.68 -3.27 8.13
CA GLU A 232 1.50 -4.46 7.93
C GLU A 232 1.90 -5.10 9.27
N LEU A 233 2.38 -4.29 10.22
CA LEU A 233 2.74 -4.77 11.57
C LEU A 233 1.52 -5.37 12.30
N PHE A 234 0.37 -4.70 12.22
CA PHE A 234 -0.88 -5.22 12.76
C PHE A 234 -1.27 -6.54 12.08
N ALA A 235 -1.17 -6.64 10.76
CA ALA A 235 -1.48 -7.87 10.04
C ALA A 235 -0.58 -9.02 10.50
N LEU A 236 0.73 -8.83 10.52
CA LEU A 236 1.69 -9.85 10.98
C LEU A 236 1.40 -10.34 12.40
N ALA A 237 1.01 -9.43 13.31
CA ALA A 237 0.68 -9.75 14.69
C ALA A 237 -0.69 -10.45 14.85
N PHE A 238 -1.71 -9.99 14.13
CA PHE A 238 -3.11 -10.36 14.39
C PHE A 238 -3.67 -11.40 13.42
N ILE A 239 -3.05 -11.65 12.25
CA ILE A 239 -3.48 -12.73 11.33
C ILE A 239 -3.62 -14.08 12.06
N PRO A 240 -2.63 -14.55 12.87
CA PRO A 240 -2.76 -15.84 13.56
C PRO A 240 -3.95 -15.92 14.52
N LEU A 241 -4.32 -14.78 15.13
CA LEU A 241 -5.45 -14.68 16.05
C LEU A 241 -6.79 -14.62 15.29
N LEU A 242 -6.85 -13.79 14.25
CA LEU A 242 -8.03 -13.59 13.43
C LEU A 242 -8.38 -14.84 12.61
N MET A 243 -7.39 -15.59 12.14
CA MET A 243 -7.60 -16.74 11.24
C MET A 243 -8.50 -17.82 11.82
N LYS A 244 -8.56 -17.95 13.15
CA LYS A 244 -9.40 -18.95 13.82
C LYS A 244 -10.89 -18.59 13.84
N ARG A 245 -11.21 -17.29 13.88
CA ARG A 245 -12.59 -16.78 14.09
C ARG A 245 -13.14 -16.07 12.86
N PHE A 246 -12.30 -15.28 12.19
CA PHE A 246 -12.64 -14.46 11.03
C PHE A 246 -11.58 -14.63 9.92
N PRO A 247 -11.55 -15.76 9.21
CA PRO A 247 -10.57 -16.01 8.15
C PRO A 247 -10.54 -14.95 7.05
N ASP A 248 -11.71 -14.42 6.68
CA ASP A 248 -11.85 -13.35 5.70
C ASP A 248 -11.17 -12.06 6.19
N ALA A 249 -11.39 -11.67 7.45
CA ALA A 249 -10.73 -10.51 8.05
C ALA A 249 -9.22 -10.71 8.22
N ALA A 250 -8.78 -11.95 8.52
CA ALA A 250 -7.37 -12.29 8.60
C ALA A 250 -6.67 -12.13 7.24
N VAL A 251 -7.25 -12.60 6.15
CA VAL A 251 -6.69 -12.37 4.81
C VAL A 251 -6.76 -10.89 4.44
N GLY A 252 -7.88 -10.22 4.75
CA GLY A 252 -8.11 -8.83 4.36
C GLY A 252 -7.22 -7.81 5.08
N VAL A 253 -6.84 -8.05 6.34
CA VAL A 253 -6.02 -7.09 7.10
C VAL A 253 -4.61 -6.92 6.52
N GLY A 254 -4.10 -7.95 5.82
CA GLY A 254 -2.85 -7.83 5.06
C GLY A 254 -2.94 -6.89 3.85
N GLY A 255 -4.14 -6.63 3.32
CA GLY A 255 -4.34 -5.73 2.18
C GLY A 255 -3.49 -6.11 0.96
N ALA A 256 -2.75 -5.16 0.40
CA ALA A 256 -1.85 -5.39 -0.73
C ALA A 256 -0.78 -6.45 -0.41
N THR A 257 -0.38 -6.57 0.86
CA THR A 257 0.70 -7.48 1.28
C THR A 257 0.26 -8.96 1.41
N SER A 258 -1.03 -9.25 1.20
CA SER A 258 -1.60 -10.59 1.40
C SER A 258 -1.11 -11.65 0.43
N MET A 259 -0.56 -11.24 -0.72
CA MET A 259 -0.01 -12.18 -1.71
C MET A 259 1.51 -12.39 -1.59
N ASP A 260 2.21 -11.57 -0.80
CA ASP A 260 3.68 -11.59 -0.67
C ASP A 260 4.13 -11.62 0.80
N PHE A 261 4.19 -10.49 1.50
CA PHE A 261 4.81 -10.39 2.84
C PHE A 261 4.01 -11.09 3.93
N THR A 262 2.68 -10.96 3.89
CA THR A 262 1.81 -11.61 4.89
C THR A 262 1.36 -13.00 4.45
N LEU A 263 1.65 -13.43 3.21
CA LEU A 263 1.28 -14.74 2.70
C LEU A 263 1.86 -15.91 3.55
N PRO A 264 3.14 -15.92 3.96
CA PRO A 264 3.68 -16.96 4.84
C PRO A 264 2.95 -17.04 6.19
N VAL A 265 2.51 -15.89 6.73
CA VAL A 265 1.75 -15.84 7.99
C VAL A 265 0.32 -16.34 7.79
N ILE A 266 -0.33 -15.97 6.67
CA ILE A 266 -1.65 -16.47 6.28
C ILE A 266 -1.61 -17.99 6.07
N GLN A 267 -0.62 -18.50 5.34
CA GLN A 267 -0.42 -19.94 5.14
C GLN A 267 -0.07 -20.64 6.46
N GLY A 268 0.76 -20.01 7.28
CA GLY A 268 1.17 -20.52 8.59
C GLY A 268 -0.01 -20.61 9.56
N ALA A 269 -0.99 -19.72 9.50
CA ALA A 269 -2.16 -19.73 10.37
C ALA A 269 -3.34 -20.52 9.78
N GLY A 270 -3.59 -20.38 8.48
CA GLY A 270 -4.77 -20.89 7.76
C GLY A 270 -4.52 -22.09 6.86
N GLY A 271 -3.28 -22.60 6.82
CA GLY A 271 -2.89 -23.73 5.96
C GLY A 271 -2.93 -23.41 4.46
N LEU A 272 -2.76 -24.45 3.65
CA LEU A 272 -2.75 -24.32 2.18
C LEU A 272 -4.12 -23.93 1.61
N GLU A 273 -5.21 -24.15 2.34
CA GLU A 273 -6.56 -23.75 1.93
C GLU A 273 -6.71 -22.23 1.83
N ALA A 274 -5.96 -21.47 2.63
CA ALA A 274 -6.03 -20.00 2.65
C ALA A 274 -5.27 -19.34 1.49
N VAL A 275 -4.25 -20.02 0.95
CA VAL A 275 -3.33 -19.46 -0.05
C VAL A 275 -4.03 -19.01 -1.33
N PRO A 276 -4.92 -19.80 -1.98
CA PRO A 276 -5.58 -19.36 -3.19
C PRO A 276 -6.49 -18.14 -2.99
N VAL A 277 -7.10 -18.01 -1.80
CA VAL A 277 -7.94 -16.85 -1.46
C VAL A 277 -7.07 -15.62 -1.27
N ALA A 278 -5.97 -15.73 -0.53
CA ALA A 278 -5.05 -14.62 -0.27
C ALA A 278 -4.34 -14.11 -1.53
N VAL A 279 -3.90 -15.01 -2.40
CA VAL A 279 -3.31 -14.65 -3.70
C VAL A 279 -4.34 -13.97 -4.60
N SER A 280 -5.55 -14.52 -4.69
CA SER A 280 -6.64 -13.90 -5.47
C SER A 280 -7.01 -12.52 -4.96
N PHE A 281 -7.15 -12.41 -3.63
CA PHE A 281 -7.43 -11.15 -2.96
C PHE A 281 -6.34 -10.11 -3.24
N GLY A 282 -5.08 -10.47 -3.00
CA GLY A 282 -3.93 -9.59 -3.14
C GLY A 282 -3.74 -9.12 -4.58
N VAL A 283 -3.93 -9.98 -5.59
CA VAL A 283 -3.83 -9.56 -7.00
C VAL A 283 -4.86 -8.48 -7.34
N VAL A 284 -6.12 -8.65 -6.93
CA VAL A 284 -7.17 -7.66 -7.21
C VAL A 284 -6.86 -6.33 -6.51
N VAL A 285 -6.44 -6.39 -5.24
CA VAL A 285 -6.10 -5.19 -4.46
C VAL A 285 -4.88 -4.47 -5.05
N ASN A 286 -3.82 -5.19 -5.43
CA ASN A 286 -2.62 -4.60 -6.03
C ASN A 286 -2.88 -3.99 -7.43
N ILE A 287 -3.84 -4.53 -8.20
CA ILE A 287 -4.24 -3.90 -9.46
C ILE A 287 -5.04 -2.62 -9.20
N ALA A 288 -5.94 -2.64 -8.22
CA ALA A 288 -6.82 -1.52 -7.93
C ALA A 288 -6.10 -0.36 -7.22
N ALA A 289 -5.17 -0.63 -6.31
CA ALA A 289 -4.54 0.38 -5.47
C ALA A 289 -3.88 1.53 -6.27
N PRO A 290 -2.99 1.26 -7.26
CA PRO A 290 -2.36 2.33 -8.04
C PRO A 290 -3.37 3.20 -8.76
N PHE A 291 -4.40 2.58 -9.35
CA PHE A 291 -5.44 3.29 -10.08
C PHE A 291 -6.27 4.19 -9.15
N LEU A 292 -6.76 3.64 -8.03
CA LEU A 292 -7.57 4.39 -7.08
C LEU A 292 -6.78 5.53 -6.42
N MET A 293 -5.53 5.28 -6.02
CA MET A 293 -4.64 6.30 -5.46
C MET A 293 -4.49 7.48 -6.41
N VAL A 294 -4.12 7.22 -7.67
CA VAL A 294 -3.87 8.28 -8.65
C VAL A 294 -5.15 9.03 -9.03
N VAL A 295 -6.27 8.32 -9.18
CA VAL A 295 -7.56 8.94 -9.49
C VAL A 295 -8.00 9.85 -8.35
N PHE A 296 -8.01 9.37 -7.11
CA PHE A 296 -8.41 10.21 -5.98
C PHE A 296 -7.40 11.31 -5.70
N SER A 297 -6.10 11.04 -5.77
CA SER A 297 -5.08 12.05 -5.52
C SER A 297 -5.16 13.22 -6.49
N ALA A 298 -5.55 12.95 -7.75
CA ALA A 298 -5.68 13.98 -8.76
C ALA A 298 -7.03 14.69 -8.76
N LEU A 299 -8.08 14.11 -8.17
CA LEU A 299 -9.41 14.74 -8.07
C LEU A 299 -9.54 15.72 -6.90
N GLY A 300 -8.60 15.68 -5.95
CA GLY A 300 -8.58 16.53 -4.75
C GLY A 300 -7.69 17.74 -4.93
#